data_AF-A0A940FNL2-F1
#
_entry.id   AF-A0A940FNL2-F1
#
_cell.length_a   1.000
_cell.length_b   1.000
_cell.length_c   1.000
_cell.angle_alpha   90.00
_cell.angle_beta   90.00
_cell.angle_gamma   90.00
#
_symmetry.space_group_name_H-M   'P 1'
#
loop_
_entity.id
_entity.type
_entity.pdbx_description
1 polymer ?
#
loop_
_entity_poly.entity_id
_entity_poly.type
_entity_poly.pdbx_seq_one_letter_code
_entity_poly.pdbx_strand_id
1 'polypeptide(L)'
;MGSIAAFQKPKLAEDLTILVEECLRDLESLNRSPHMIKGYGTDLALSLKFYKGSLEVLTDETIRAYFARVREQSQSPATQAGRRASLKAFL
;
A
#
# COMPACT_ATOMS: atom_id res chain seq x y z
N MET A 1 -38.94 -5.67 5.00
CA MET A 1 -37.92 -6.74 5.13
C MET A 1 -36.60 -6.16 4.66
N GLY A 2 -35.65 -6.00 5.57
CA GLY A 2 -34.38 -5.31 5.31
C GLY A 2 -33.45 -6.18 4.47
N SER A 3 -33.07 -5.68 3.30
CA SER A 3 -32.01 -6.27 2.46
C SER A 3 -30.67 -5.90 3.07
N ILE A 4 -30.01 -6.87 3.71
CA ILE A 4 -28.66 -6.71 4.24
C ILE A 4 -27.72 -6.72 3.04
N ALA A 5 -27.14 -5.56 2.72
CA ALA A 5 -26.13 -5.43 1.68
C ALA A 5 -25.02 -6.46 1.92
N ALA A 6 -24.83 -7.36 0.96
CA ALA A 6 -23.75 -8.33 0.97
C ALA A 6 -22.42 -7.58 1.06
N PHE A 7 -21.68 -7.85 2.14
CA PHE A 7 -20.34 -7.34 2.40
C PHE A 7 -19.40 -7.71 1.23
N GLN A 8 -19.23 -6.81 0.26
CA GLN A 8 -18.23 -6.90 -0.82
C GLN A 8 -16.80 -6.60 -0.31
N LYS A 9 -16.41 -7.11 0.88
CA LYS A 9 -15.08 -6.88 1.46
C LYS A 9 -13.92 -7.75 0.93
N PRO A 10 -14.10 -8.97 0.36
CA PRO A 10 -12.93 -9.78 -0.03
C PRO A 10 -12.33 -9.39 -1.39
N LYS A 11 -13.17 -9.05 -2.39
CA LYS A 11 -12.70 -8.76 -3.76
C LYS A 11 -11.78 -7.53 -3.85
N LEU A 12 -12.04 -6.50 -3.04
CA LEU A 12 -11.32 -5.22 -3.07
C LEU A 12 -9.88 -5.32 -2.50
N ALA A 13 -9.67 -6.19 -1.53
CA ALA A 13 -8.32 -6.44 -0.98
C ALA A 13 -7.48 -7.30 -1.94
N GLU A 14 -8.14 -8.18 -2.71
CA GLU A 14 -7.50 -8.93 -3.80
C GLU A 14 -7.07 -7.99 -4.93
N ASP A 15 -7.92 -7.03 -5.32
CA ASP A 15 -7.61 -6.05 -6.37
C ASP A 15 -6.36 -5.20 -6.04
N LEU A 16 -6.25 -4.73 -4.80
CA LEU A 16 -5.07 -3.98 -4.34
C LEU A 16 -3.79 -4.81 -4.29
N THR A 17 -3.91 -6.09 -3.95
CA THR A 17 -2.74 -7.00 -3.91
C THR A 17 -2.21 -7.25 -5.31
N ILE A 18 -3.12 -7.44 -6.28
CA ILE A 18 -2.76 -7.61 -7.71
C ILE A 18 -2.02 -6.38 -8.23
N LEU A 19 -2.53 -5.16 -7.97
CA LEU A 19 -1.87 -3.93 -8.40
C LEU A 19 -0.47 -3.76 -7.78
N VAL A 20 -0.29 -4.19 -6.53
CA VAL A 20 1.05 -4.17 -5.91
C VAL A 20 1.98 -5.14 -6.62
N GLU A 21 1.53 -6.35 -6.96
CA GLU A 21 2.34 -7.30 -7.73
C GLU A 21 2.72 -6.77 -9.11
N GLU A 22 1.78 -6.12 -9.81
CA GLU A 22 2.04 -5.47 -11.11
C GLU A 22 3.10 -4.37 -10.97
N CYS A 23 2.96 -3.48 -9.98
CA CYS A 23 3.95 -2.46 -9.69
C CYS A 23 5.35 -3.06 -9.43
N LEU A 24 5.45 -4.16 -8.67
CA LEU A 24 6.75 -4.80 -8.42
C LEU A 24 7.35 -5.40 -9.70
N ARG A 25 6.54 -5.99 -10.59
CA ARG A 25 7.00 -6.48 -11.91
C ARG A 25 7.43 -5.33 -12.81
N ASP A 26 6.75 -4.19 -12.76
CA ASP A 26 7.16 -3.00 -13.50
C ASP A 26 8.52 -2.50 -13.02
N LEU A 27 8.77 -2.49 -11.71
CA LEU A 27 10.08 -2.13 -11.15
C LEU A 27 11.19 -3.13 -11.56
N GLU A 28 10.87 -4.42 -11.66
CA GLU A 28 11.77 -5.43 -12.22
C GLU A 28 12.11 -5.14 -13.69
N SER A 29 11.10 -4.81 -14.50
CA SER A 29 11.29 -4.46 -15.91
C SER A 29 12.15 -3.20 -16.11
N LEU A 30 12.11 -2.28 -15.14
CA LEU A 30 12.95 -1.08 -15.09
C LEU A 30 14.36 -1.33 -14.53
N ASN A 31 14.76 -2.59 -14.35
CA ASN A 31 16.06 -3.00 -13.80
C ASN A 31 16.34 -2.41 -12.41
N ARG A 32 15.31 -2.23 -11.58
CA ARG A 32 15.53 -1.89 -10.17
C ARG A 32 16.20 -3.05 -9.46
N SER A 33 16.98 -2.75 -8.43
CA SER A 33 17.72 -3.79 -7.72
C SER A 33 16.75 -4.73 -6.99
N PRO A 34 17.03 -6.05 -6.93
CA PRO A 34 16.19 -7.01 -6.22
C PRO A 34 15.98 -6.64 -4.74
N HIS A 35 16.99 -6.00 -4.12
CA HIS A 35 16.90 -5.51 -2.75
C HIS A 35 15.86 -4.38 -2.60
N MET A 36 15.83 -3.45 -3.56
CA MET A 36 14.85 -2.35 -3.57
C MET A 36 13.43 -2.89 -3.79
N ILE A 37 13.24 -3.80 -4.75
CA ILE A 37 11.93 -4.42 -5.03
C ILE A 37 11.42 -5.14 -3.79
N LYS A 38 12.27 -5.93 -3.12
CA LYS A 38 11.90 -6.61 -1.86
C LYS A 38 11.54 -5.62 -0.74
N GLY A 39 12.28 -4.52 -0.63
CA GLY A 39 11.97 -3.44 0.31
C GLY A 39 10.61 -2.82 0.03
N TYR A 40 10.32 -2.51 -1.23
CA TYR A 40 9.06 -1.91 -1.65
C TYR A 40 7.88 -2.86 -1.43
N GLY A 41 8.02 -4.14 -1.77
CA GLY A 41 6.99 -5.14 -1.49
C GLY A 41 6.67 -5.25 0.00
N THR A 42 7.69 -5.19 0.86
CA THR A 42 7.50 -5.20 2.31
C THR A 42 6.74 -3.96 2.80
N ASP A 43 7.14 -2.77 2.33
CA ASP A 43 6.51 -1.51 2.72
C ASP A 43 5.07 -1.38 2.21
N LEU A 44 4.80 -1.83 0.98
CA LEU A 44 3.46 -1.83 0.39
C LEU A 44 2.54 -2.82 1.09
N ALA A 45 3.01 -4.04 1.41
CA ALA A 45 2.23 -5.00 2.18
C ALA A 45 1.84 -4.46 3.57
N LEU A 46 2.73 -3.70 4.22
CA LEU A 46 2.42 -3.05 5.50
C LEU A 46 1.41 -1.91 5.33
N SER A 47 1.49 -1.18 4.23
CA SER A 47 0.54 -0.11 3.87
C SER A 47 -0.86 -0.71 3.60
N LEU A 48 -0.95 -1.82 2.88
CA LEU A 48 -2.22 -2.55 2.64
C LEU A 48 -2.83 -3.13 3.92
N LYS A 49 -2.02 -3.57 4.88
CA LYS A 49 -2.56 -3.99 6.19
C LYS A 49 -3.23 -2.85 6.95
N PHE A 50 -2.73 -1.61 6.78
CA PHE A 50 -3.32 -0.42 7.36
C PHE A 50 -4.57 0.03 6.60
N TYR A 51 -4.53 -0.08 5.27
CA TYR A 51 -5.61 0.32 4.39
C TYR A 51 -6.56 -0.83 4.05
N LYS A 52 -7.72 -0.89 4.72
CA LYS A 52 -8.77 -1.88 4.42
C LYS A 52 -9.85 -1.37 3.44
N GLY A 53 -9.57 -0.28 2.70
CA GLY A 53 -10.48 0.34 1.74
C GLY A 53 -10.24 -0.12 0.29
N SER A 54 -11.04 0.38 -0.65
CA SER A 54 -10.83 0.20 -2.10
C SER A 54 -9.82 1.22 -2.64
N LEU A 55 -8.99 0.88 -3.63
CA LEU A 55 -8.08 1.84 -4.27
C LEU A 55 -8.81 3.12 -4.77
N GLU A 56 -10.07 2.99 -5.19
CA GLU A 56 -10.94 4.12 -5.60
C GLU A 56 -11.21 5.12 -4.46
N VAL A 57 -10.97 4.74 -3.22
CA VAL A 57 -11.16 5.53 -2.00
C VAL A 57 -9.81 5.88 -1.36
N LEU A 58 -8.69 5.65 -2.05
CA LEU A 58 -7.37 6.04 -1.56
C LEU A 58 -7.20 7.55 -1.77
N THR A 59 -7.65 8.32 -0.77
CA THR A 59 -7.56 9.78 -0.78
C THR A 59 -6.25 10.27 -0.19
N ASP A 60 -5.89 11.51 -0.53
CA ASP A 60 -4.85 12.29 0.13
C ASP A 60 -4.93 12.25 1.66
N GLU A 61 -6.15 12.29 2.21
CA GLU A 61 -6.40 12.24 3.65
C GLU A 61 -5.99 10.88 4.24
N THR A 62 -6.33 9.79 3.55
CA THR A 62 -5.93 8.43 3.95
C THR A 62 -4.41 8.28 3.95
N ILE A 63 -3.74 8.82 2.93
CA ILE A 63 -2.27 8.82 2.83
C ILE A 63 -1.65 9.63 3.99
N ARG A 64 -2.20 10.81 4.31
CA ARG A 64 -1.75 11.63 5.43
C ARG A 64 -1.95 10.91 6.78
N ALA A 65 -3.09 10.25 6.98
CA ALA A 65 -3.38 9.48 8.19
C ALA A 65 -2.42 8.30 8.36
N TYR A 66 -2.10 7.58 7.28
CA TYR A 66 -1.10 6.52 7.31
C TYR A 66 0.27 7.04 7.77
N PHE A 67 0.77 8.12 7.16
CA PHE A 67 2.07 8.68 7.56
C PHE A 67 2.07 9.35 8.94
N ALA A 68 0.92 9.80 9.44
CA ALA A 68 0.79 10.20 10.85
C ALA A 68 1.01 8.99 11.77
N ARG A 69 0.33 7.87 11.50
CA ARG A 69 0.50 6.61 12.26
C ARG A 69 1.92 6.07 12.21
N VAL A 70 2.55 6.08 11.03
CA VAL A 70 3.94 5.65 10.85
C VAL A 70 4.90 6.48 11.71
N ARG A 71 4.63 7.79 11.85
CA ARG A 71 5.42 8.69 12.73
C ARG A 71 5.19 8.39 14.21
N GLU A 72 3.95 8.15 14.61
CA GLU A 72 3.59 7.78 15.99
C GLU A 72 4.23 6.46 16.45
N GLN A 73 4.47 5.53 15.51
CA GLN A 73 5.12 4.26 15.79
C GLN A 73 6.64 4.37 15.99
N SER A 74 7.17 5.60 16.14
CA SER A 74 8.59 5.89 16.38
C SER A 74 9.52 5.22 15.37
N GLN A 75 9.10 5.10 14.11
CA GLN A 75 9.92 4.52 13.07
C GLN A 75 11.07 5.45 12.69
N SER A 76 12.24 4.87 12.38
CA SER A 76 13.41 5.62 11.95
C SER A 76 13.09 6.49 10.72
N PRO A 77 13.74 7.65 10.55
CA PRO A 77 13.57 8.50 9.36
C PRO A 77 13.79 7.72 8.05
N ALA A 78 14.73 6.78 8.03
CA ALA A 78 14.99 5.91 6.88
C ALA A 78 13.78 5.02 6.54
N THR A 79 13.14 4.42 7.55
CA THR A 79 11.93 3.61 7.36
C THR A 79 10.77 4.46 6.85
N GLN A 80 10.61 5.68 7.38
CA GLN A 80 9.59 6.61 6.91
C GLN A 80 9.80 7.01 5.44
N ALA A 81 11.06 7.25 5.06
CA ALA A 81 11.43 7.57 3.68
C ALA A 81 11.19 6.38 2.74
N GLY A 82 11.52 5.15 3.16
CA GLY A 82 11.25 3.92 2.40
C GLY A 82 9.76 3.72 2.11
N ARG A 83 8.92 3.89 3.13
CA ARG A 83 7.44 3.81 2.99
C ARG A 83 6.86 4.91 2.10
N ARG A 84 7.44 6.11 2.11
CA ARG A 84 7.06 7.19 1.18
C ARG A 84 7.46 6.87 -0.25
N ALA A 85 8.67 6.36 -0.45
CA ALA A 85 9.19 6.04 -1.77
C ALA A 85 8.43 4.89 -2.41
N SER A 86 8.14 3.83 -1.66
CA SER A 86 7.35 2.68 -2.14
C SER A 86 5.92 3.07 -2.48
N LEU A 87 5.23 3.84 -1.63
CA LEU A 87 3.88 4.33 -1.93
C LEU A 87 3.86 5.27 -3.14
N LYS A 88 4.88 6.12 -3.30
CA LYS A 88 5.03 6.98 -4.48
C LYS A 88 5.31 6.20 -5.76
N ALA A 89 5.99 5.05 -5.68
CA ALA A 89 6.23 4.21 -6.84
C ALA A 89 4.98 3.41 -7.25
N PHE A 90 4.05 3.21 -6.31
CA PHE A 90 2.80 2.50 -6.53
C PHE A 90 1.69 3.38 -7.11
N LEU A 91 1.66 4.67 -6.73
CA LEU A 91 0.70 5.68 -7.23
C LEU A 91 1.19 6.35 -8.51
#